data_AF-A0A178MSW9-F1
#
_entry.id   AF-A0A178MSW9-F1
#
_cell.length_a   1.000
_cell.length_b   1.000
_cell.length_c   1.000
_cell.angle_alpha   90.00
_cell.angle_beta   90.00
_cell.angle_gamma   90.00
#
_symmetry.space_group_name_H-M   'P 1'
#
loop_
_entity.id
_entity.type
_entity.pdbx_description
1 polymer ?
#
loop_
_entity_poly.entity_id
_entity_poly.type
_entity_poly.pdbx_seq_one_letter_code
_entity_poly.pdbx_strand_id
1 'polypeptide(L)'
;MEQMLERILESLIFRSRWLLAPFYLGLVGALGLLLIKFMQEFIHLAPHVLEMSENHMILMVLSLIDLSLAGNLLVIVIFSGYENFVSKIDTGDSEDRPDWMGKVDFSGLKLKLIASIVAISGIHLLKAFMDVDKLNKENLGWMVGIHMVFVISGVLLAWMDKLHEPPGSHH
;
A
#
# COMPACT_ATOMS: atom_id res chain seq x y z
N MET A 1 4.62 -21.01 42.94
CA MET A 1 3.36 -20.84 42.18
C MET A 1 3.47 -19.68 41.20
N GLU A 2 3.92 -18.50 41.64
CA GLU A 2 4.11 -17.32 40.76
C GLU A 2 5.06 -17.57 39.57
N GLN A 3 6.22 -18.19 39.80
CA GLN A 3 7.17 -18.52 38.71
C GLN A 3 6.63 -19.47 37.63
N MET A 4 5.64 -20.31 37.97
CA MET A 4 5.02 -21.23 37.00
C MET A 4 3.95 -20.50 36.18
N LEU A 5 3.19 -19.62 36.82
CA LEU A 5 2.22 -18.73 36.17
C LEU A 5 2.92 -17.77 35.19
N GLU A 6 4.04 -17.19 35.60
CA GLU A 6 4.87 -16.31 34.77
C GLU A 6 5.35 -17.01 33.50
N ARG A 7 5.95 -18.21 33.63
CA ARG A 7 6.41 -19.00 32.46
C ARG A 7 5.28 -19.42 31.52
N ILE A 8 4.10 -19.71 32.06
CA ILE A 8 2.92 -20.05 31.25
C ILE A 8 2.43 -18.81 30.50
N LEU A 9 2.36 -17.66 31.17
CA LEU A 9 1.97 -16.39 30.54
C LEU A 9 2.97 -15.96 29.46
N GLU A 10 4.27 -16.01 29.74
CA GLU A 10 5.32 -15.71 28.76
C GLU A 10 5.23 -16.62 27.53
N SER A 11 5.06 -17.93 27.74
CA SER A 11 4.92 -18.91 26.65
C SER A 11 3.65 -18.66 25.83
N LEU A 12 2.55 -18.30 26.49
CA LEU A 12 1.27 -18.02 25.84
C LEU A 12 1.32 -16.72 25.02
N ILE A 13 1.91 -15.65 25.57
CA ILE A 13 2.18 -14.39 24.87
C ILE A 13 3.13 -14.61 23.70
N PHE A 14 4.18 -15.42 23.87
CA PHE A 14 5.10 -15.70 22.77
C PHE A 14 4.43 -16.48 21.63
N ARG A 15 3.58 -17.47 21.96
CA ARG A 15 2.85 -18.27 20.97
C ARG A 15 1.71 -17.51 20.30
N SER A 16 1.15 -16.46 20.93
CA SER A 16 0.07 -15.66 20.33
C SER A 16 0.50 -14.93 19.05
N ARG A 17 1.80 -14.83 18.77
CA ARG A 17 2.34 -14.39 17.48
C ARG A 17 1.80 -15.18 16.29
N TRP A 18 1.60 -16.49 16.45
CA TRP A 18 1.08 -17.37 15.39
C TRP A 18 -0.38 -17.09 15.02
N LEU A 19 -1.13 -16.39 15.87
CA LEU A 19 -2.49 -15.94 15.57
C LEU A 19 -2.53 -14.96 14.39
N LEU A 20 -1.40 -14.31 14.06
CA LEU A 20 -1.26 -13.44 12.89
C LEU A 20 -1.03 -14.21 11.58
N ALA A 21 -0.55 -15.46 11.62
CA ALA A 21 -0.25 -16.23 10.42
C ALA A 21 -1.47 -16.38 9.46
N PRO A 22 -2.70 -16.67 9.94
CA PRO A 22 -3.90 -16.68 9.09
C PRO A 22 -4.23 -15.33 8.45
N PHE A 23 -3.92 -14.21 9.11
CA PHE A 23 -4.14 -12.88 8.53
C PHE A 23 -3.24 -12.66 7.31
N TYR A 24 -1.96 -13.06 7.40
CA TYR A 24 -1.04 -12.97 6.26
C TYR A 24 -1.46 -13.88 5.11
N LEU A 25 -1.99 -15.09 5.38
CA LEU A 25 -2.60 -15.92 4.35
C LEU A 25 -3.81 -15.25 3.68
N GLY A 26 -4.65 -14.58 4.48
CA GLY A 26 -5.75 -13.76 3.95
C GLY A 26 -5.26 -12.64 3.04
N LEU A 27 -4.17 -11.96 3.40
CA LEU A 27 -3.55 -10.92 2.58
C LEU A 27 -2.96 -11.47 1.26
N VAL A 28 -2.38 -12.68 1.27
CA VAL A 28 -1.98 -13.37 0.03
C VAL A 28 -3.19 -13.67 -0.85
N GLY A 29 -4.31 -14.09 -0.27
CA GLY A 29 -5.58 -14.24 -0.99
C GLY A 29 -6.06 -12.91 -1.60
N ALA A 30 -5.98 -11.81 -0.84
CA ALA A 30 -6.32 -10.47 -1.33
C ALA A 30 -5.41 -10.02 -2.49
N LEU A 31 -4.11 -10.36 -2.46
CA LEU A 31 -3.19 -10.14 -3.57
C LEU A 31 -3.64 -10.89 -4.83
N GLY A 32 -4.12 -12.13 -4.68
CA GLY A 32 -4.73 -12.89 -5.77
C GLY A 32 -5.98 -12.22 -6.36
N LEU A 33 -6.86 -11.69 -5.51
CA LEU A 33 -8.04 -10.93 -5.97
C LEU A 33 -7.66 -9.66 -6.73
N LEU A 34 -6.63 -8.94 -6.27
CA LEU A 34 -6.08 -7.78 -6.97
C LEU A 34 -5.52 -8.16 -8.34
N LEU A 35 -4.80 -9.29 -8.44
CA LEU A 35 -4.30 -9.79 -9.72
C LEU A 35 -5.44 -10.10 -10.69
N ILE A 36 -6.51 -10.77 -10.23
CA ILE A 36 -7.70 -11.04 -11.05
C ILE A 36 -8.29 -9.71 -11.56
N LYS A 37 -8.43 -8.71 -10.68
CA LYS A 37 -8.97 -7.41 -11.06
C LYS A 37 -8.08 -6.68 -12.07
N PHE A 38 -6.77 -6.72 -11.89
CA PHE A 38 -5.79 -6.19 -12.85
C PHE A 38 -5.96 -6.83 -14.23
N MET A 39 -6.02 -8.16 -14.28
CA MET A 39 -6.19 -8.90 -15.54
C MET A 39 -7.52 -8.54 -16.22
N GLN A 40 -8.59 -8.39 -15.43
CA GLN A 40 -9.89 -7.96 -15.95
C GLN A 40 -9.80 -6.57 -16.60
N GLU A 41 -9.24 -5.57 -15.91
CA GLU A 41 -9.08 -4.21 -16.43
C GLU A 41 -8.20 -4.20 -17.70
N PHE A 42 -7.12 -4.97 -17.70
CA PHE A 42 -6.22 -5.07 -18.84
C PHE A 42 -6.91 -5.68 -20.08
N ILE A 43 -7.66 -6.78 -19.90
CA ILE A 43 -8.40 -7.42 -20.99
C ILE A 43 -9.50 -6.50 -21.52
N HIS A 44 -10.16 -5.71 -20.67
CA HIS A 44 -11.13 -4.69 -21.10
C HIS A 44 -10.48 -3.56 -21.92
N LEU A 45 -9.25 -3.18 -21.56
CA LEU A 45 -8.49 -2.13 -22.23
C LEU A 45 -8.04 -2.55 -23.63
N ALA A 46 -7.48 -3.76 -23.77
CA ALA A 46 -6.81 -4.25 -24.96
C ALA A 46 -7.59 -4.07 -26.29
N PRO A 47 -8.88 -4.45 -26.41
CA PRO A 47 -9.60 -4.34 -27.69
C PRO A 47 -9.93 -2.89 -28.08
N HIS A 48 -9.97 -1.96 -27.13
CA HIS A 48 -10.43 -0.59 -27.38
C HIS A 48 -9.27 0.38 -27.65
N VAL A 49 -8.01 -0.07 -27.60
CA VAL A 49 -6.81 0.79 -27.67
C VAL A 49 -6.78 1.70 -28.90
N LEU A 50 -7.29 1.22 -30.05
CA LEU A 50 -7.28 1.98 -31.30
C LEU A 50 -8.50 2.91 -31.48
N GLU A 51 -9.55 2.70 -30.70
CA GLU A 51 -10.84 3.40 -30.85
C GLU A 51 -11.09 4.42 -29.74
N MET A 52 -10.40 4.29 -28.61
CA MET A 52 -10.57 5.19 -27.46
C MET A 52 -9.85 6.52 -27.63
N SER A 53 -10.39 7.56 -26.99
CA SER A 53 -9.69 8.84 -26.88
C SER A 53 -8.42 8.70 -26.02
N GLU A 54 -7.40 9.50 -26.33
CA GLU A 54 -6.13 9.55 -25.57
C GLU A 54 -6.38 9.75 -24.07
N ASN A 55 -7.32 10.64 -23.76
CA ASN A 55 -7.78 10.93 -22.42
C ASN A 55 -8.29 9.69 -21.68
N HIS A 56 -9.12 8.88 -22.33
CA HIS A 56 -9.65 7.66 -21.72
C HIS A 56 -8.57 6.58 -21.56
N MET A 57 -7.66 6.46 -22.53
CA MET A 57 -6.51 5.55 -22.47
C MET A 57 -5.62 5.84 -21.26
N ILE A 58 -5.26 7.11 -21.05
CA ILE A 58 -4.43 7.53 -19.90
C ILE A 58 -5.09 7.14 -18.59
N LEU A 59 -6.40 7.37 -18.44
CA LEU A 59 -7.14 7.05 -17.22
C LEU A 59 -7.18 5.55 -16.93
N MET A 60 -7.31 4.71 -17.95
CA MET A 60 -7.30 3.25 -17.79
C MET A 60 -5.90 2.74 -17.40
N VAL A 61 -4.85 3.30 -18.01
CA VAL A 61 -3.46 2.99 -17.63
C VAL A 61 -3.18 3.41 -16.19
N LEU A 62 -3.64 4.58 -15.75
CA LEU A 62 -3.49 5.03 -14.37
C LEU A 62 -4.17 4.07 -13.38
N SER A 63 -5.35 3.55 -13.71
CA SER A 63 -6.03 2.52 -12.91
C SER A 63 -5.21 1.22 -12.78
N LEU A 64 -4.57 0.78 -13.87
CA LEU A 64 -3.68 -0.40 -13.84
C LEU A 64 -2.42 -0.15 -12.99
N ILE A 65 -1.86 1.06 -13.06
CA ILE A 65 -0.74 1.48 -12.20
C ILE A 65 -1.15 1.44 -10.73
N ASP A 66 -2.34 1.96 -10.39
CA ASP A 66 -2.85 1.97 -9.01
C ASP A 66 -3.01 0.55 -8.45
N LEU A 67 -3.58 -0.37 -9.24
CA LEU A 67 -3.71 -1.78 -8.85
C LEU A 67 -2.33 -2.43 -8.62
N SER A 68 -1.34 -2.12 -9.47
CA SER A 68 0.04 -2.61 -9.31
C SER A 68 0.70 -2.06 -8.05
N LEU A 69 0.54 -0.75 -7.78
CA LEU A 69 1.07 -0.12 -6.58
C LEU A 69 0.44 -0.70 -5.31
N ALA A 70 -0.87 -0.94 -5.30
CA ALA A 70 -1.56 -1.60 -4.20
C ALA A 70 -1.01 -3.02 -3.96
N GLY A 71 -0.76 -3.79 -5.03
CA GLY A 71 -0.12 -5.11 -4.96
C GLY A 71 1.28 -5.06 -4.35
N ASN A 72 2.12 -4.13 -4.81
CA ASN A 72 3.47 -3.94 -4.27
C ASN A 72 3.45 -3.61 -2.77
N LEU A 73 2.53 -2.75 -2.35
CA LEU A 73 2.37 -2.41 -0.95
C LEU A 73 1.91 -3.61 -0.11
N LEU A 74 0.94 -4.40 -0.61
CA LEU A 74 0.51 -5.61 0.07
C LEU A 74 1.65 -6.61 0.24
N VAL A 75 2.47 -6.82 -0.79
CA VAL A 75 3.65 -7.69 -0.72
C VAL A 75 4.57 -7.23 0.40
N ILE A 76 4.91 -5.94 0.46
CA ILE A 76 5.75 -5.38 1.53
C ILE A 76 5.11 -5.63 2.90
N VAL A 77 3.82 -5.38 3.08
CA VAL A 77 3.09 -5.59 4.34
C VAL A 77 3.10 -7.07 4.76
N ILE A 78 2.89 -7.99 3.82
CA ILE A 78 2.89 -9.44 4.08
C ILE A 78 4.27 -9.88 4.58
N PHE A 79 5.32 -9.56 3.83
CA PHE A 79 6.68 -9.99 4.18
C PHE A 79 7.20 -9.32 5.45
N SER A 80 7.11 -7.99 5.54
CA SER A 80 7.56 -7.24 6.72
C SER A 80 6.76 -7.61 7.97
N GLY A 81 5.43 -7.76 7.85
CA GLY A 81 4.60 -8.19 8.96
C GLY A 81 4.94 -9.60 9.44
N TYR A 82 5.05 -10.57 8.52
CA TYR A 82 5.36 -11.93 8.89
C TYR A 82 6.75 -12.07 9.53
N GLU A 83 7.77 -11.41 8.96
CA GLU A 83 9.15 -11.45 9.46
C GLU A 83 9.27 -10.83 10.87
N ASN A 84 8.63 -9.67 11.08
CA ASN A 84 8.67 -8.97 12.36
C ASN A 84 7.88 -9.69 13.45
N PHE A 85 6.70 -10.23 13.12
CA PHE A 85 5.75 -10.69 14.14
C PHE A 85 5.56 -12.20 14.22
N VAL A 86 5.93 -13.01 13.23
CA VAL A 86 5.70 -14.46 13.25
C VAL A 86 7.00 -15.24 13.26
N SER A 87 7.76 -15.18 12.17
CA SER A 87 9.00 -15.94 12.02
C SER A 87 9.91 -15.26 11.02
N LYS A 88 11.22 -15.33 11.27
CA LYS A 88 12.19 -15.03 10.20
C LYS A 88 11.95 -15.99 9.05
N ILE A 89 11.94 -15.43 7.84
CA ILE A 89 11.87 -16.20 6.60
C ILE A 89 13.31 -16.51 6.23
N ASP A 90 13.71 -17.77 6.40
CA ASP A 90 15.04 -18.24 6.02
C ASP A 90 14.97 -18.82 4.61
N THR A 91 15.17 -17.98 3.60
CA THR A 91 15.18 -18.39 2.19
C THR A 91 16.55 -18.89 1.70
N GLY A 92 17.54 -19.03 2.60
CA GLY A 92 18.91 -19.33 2.21
C GLY A 92 19.54 -18.22 1.35
N ASP A 93 20.80 -18.42 0.98
CA ASP A 93 21.65 -17.50 0.22
C ASP A 93 21.24 -17.41 -1.27
N SER A 94 19.96 -17.14 -1.55
CA SER A 94 19.42 -17.07 -2.90
C SER A 94 19.60 -15.67 -3.51
N GLU A 95 20.19 -15.62 -4.70
CA GLU A 95 20.36 -14.41 -5.53
C GLU A 95 19.04 -13.67 -5.82
N ASP A 96 17.89 -14.32 -5.60
CA ASP A 96 16.56 -13.78 -5.87
C ASP A 96 15.98 -12.94 -4.71
N ARG A 97 16.72 -12.73 -3.61
CA ARG A 97 16.24 -11.91 -2.49
C ARG A 97 16.28 -10.42 -2.87
N PRO A 98 15.15 -9.70 -2.84
CA PRO A 98 15.15 -8.27 -3.14
C PRO A 98 15.85 -7.45 -2.05
N ASP A 99 16.61 -6.42 -2.44
CA ASP A 99 17.39 -5.55 -1.52
C ASP A 99 16.57 -4.82 -0.44
N TRP A 100 15.26 -4.68 -0.64
CA TRP A 100 14.35 -4.06 0.32
C TRP A 100 13.92 -5.03 1.44
N MET A 101 14.05 -6.33 1.24
CA MET A 101 13.59 -7.35 2.19
C MET A 101 14.44 -7.29 3.48
N GLY A 102 13.80 -6.97 4.61
CA GLY A 102 14.45 -6.76 5.91
C GLY A 102 14.93 -5.33 6.21
N LYS A 103 14.80 -4.37 5.28
CA LYS A 103 15.13 -2.94 5.49
C LYS A 103 13.90 -2.02 5.57
N VAL A 104 12.70 -2.55 5.32
CA VAL A 104 11.47 -1.74 5.36
C VAL A 104 10.98 -1.61 6.79
N ASP A 105 11.32 -0.48 7.41
CA ASP A 105 10.80 -0.07 8.71
C ASP A 105 9.34 0.40 8.62
N PHE A 106 8.61 0.26 9.73
CA PHE A 106 7.20 0.61 9.88
C PHE A 106 6.91 2.09 9.57
N SER A 107 7.84 3.01 9.85
CA SER A 107 7.67 4.43 9.52
C SER A 107 7.72 4.67 8.01
N GLY A 108 8.68 4.02 7.32
CA GLY A 108 8.75 4.05 5.85
C GLY A 108 7.49 3.48 5.17
N LEU A 109 6.82 2.51 5.82
CA LEU A 109 5.58 1.94 5.32
C LEU A 109 4.39 2.91 5.43
N LYS A 110 4.30 3.70 6.51
CA LYS A 110 3.25 4.72 6.68
C LYS A 110 3.32 5.79 5.60
N LEU A 111 4.51 6.32 5.33
CA LEU A 111 4.71 7.34 4.31
C LEU A 111 4.40 6.82 2.90
N LYS A 112 4.82 5.59 2.59
CA LYS A 112 4.50 4.95 1.30
C LYS A 112 3.00 4.76 1.09
N LEU A 113 2.27 4.30 2.11
CA LEU A 113 0.82 4.15 2.06
C LEU A 113 0.13 5.49 1.77
N ILE A 114 0.50 6.54 2.49
CA ILE A 114 -0.13 7.86 2.32
C ILE A 114 0.21 8.47 0.96
N ALA A 115 1.45 8.32 0.50
CA ALA A 115 1.85 8.74 -0.84
C ALA A 115 1.00 8.07 -1.93
N SER A 116 0.73 6.76 -1.80
CA SER A 116 -0.17 6.04 -2.72
C SER A 116 -1.60 6.58 -2.66
N ILE A 117 -2.15 6.85 -1.47
CA ILE A 117 -3.52 7.41 -1.33
C ILE A 117 -3.63 8.78 -1.99
N VAL A 118 -2.64 9.67 -1.75
CA VAL A 118 -2.60 11.00 -2.36
C VAL A 118 -2.50 10.90 -3.89
N ALA A 119 -1.65 10.01 -4.41
CA ALA A 119 -1.51 9.79 -5.84
C ALA A 119 -2.81 9.31 -6.50
N ILE A 120 -3.45 8.27 -5.95
CA ILE A 120 -4.73 7.73 -6.44
C ILE A 120 -5.81 8.81 -6.41
N SER A 121 -5.89 9.59 -5.32
CA SER A 121 -6.84 10.70 -5.21
C SER A 121 -6.61 11.78 -6.27
N GLY A 122 -5.35 12.10 -6.60
CA GLY A 122 -5.00 13.05 -7.65
C GLY A 122 -5.40 12.58 -9.05
N ILE A 123 -5.16 11.29 -9.35
CA ILE A 123 -5.62 10.64 -10.59
C ILE A 123 -7.14 10.75 -10.72
N HIS A 124 -7.87 10.48 -9.63
CA HIS A 124 -9.32 10.54 -9.62
C HIS A 124 -9.85 11.98 -9.83
N LEU A 125 -9.16 12.97 -9.26
CA LEU A 125 -9.47 14.38 -9.49
C LEU A 125 -9.21 14.80 -10.94
N LEU A 126 -8.10 14.34 -11.53
CA LEU A 126 -7.78 14.57 -12.94
C LEU A 126 -8.85 13.95 -13.84
N LYS A 127 -9.30 12.73 -13.55
CA LYS A 127 -10.41 12.06 -14.25
C LYS A 127 -11.68 12.90 -14.23
N ALA A 128 -12.06 13.41 -13.06
CA ALA A 128 -13.23 14.27 -12.93
C ALA A 128 -13.06 15.58 -13.72
N PHE A 129 -11.87 16.17 -13.69
CA PHE A 129 -11.57 17.37 -14.47
C PHE A 129 -11.64 17.15 -15.98
N MET A 130 -11.26 15.98 -16.49
CA MET A 130 -11.30 15.67 -17.93
C MET A 130 -12.73 15.52 -18.48
N ASP A 131 -13.71 15.24 -17.61
CA ASP A 131 -15.15 15.22 -17.94
C ASP A 131 -15.88 16.42 -17.29
N VAL A 132 -15.19 17.55 -17.04
CA VAL A 132 -15.72 18.69 -16.27
C VAL A 132 -17.03 19.26 -16.83
N ASP A 133 -17.21 19.23 -18.14
CA ASP A 133 -18.43 19.73 -18.80
C ASP A 133 -19.68 18.90 -18.45
N LYS A 134 -19.51 17.68 -17.95
CA LYS A 134 -20.59 16.78 -17.51
C LYS A 134 -20.79 16.78 -16.00
N LEU A 135 -19.90 17.42 -15.23
CA LEU A 135 -19.93 17.40 -13.77
C LEU A 135 -20.53 18.68 -13.19
N ASN A 136 -21.26 18.53 -12.08
CA ASN A 136 -21.65 19.68 -11.27
C ASN A 136 -20.39 20.30 -10.65
N LYS A 137 -20.22 21.62 -10.82
CA LYS A 137 -19.10 22.41 -10.28
C LYS A 137 -18.93 22.24 -8.77
N GLU A 138 -20.03 22.03 -8.04
CA GLU A 138 -20.00 21.78 -6.59
C GLU A 138 -19.29 20.46 -6.25
N ASN A 139 -19.55 19.40 -7.02
CA ASN A 139 -18.92 18.10 -6.82
C ASN A 139 -17.42 18.18 -7.09
N LEU A 140 -17.01 18.89 -8.14
CA LEU A 140 -15.59 19.10 -8.43
C LEU A 140 -14.89 19.87 -7.29
N GLY A 141 -15.55 20.88 -6.72
CA GLY A 141 -15.05 21.61 -5.56
C GLY A 141 -14.82 20.72 -4.34
N TRP A 142 -15.75 19.82 -4.02
CA TRP A 142 -15.58 18.84 -2.94
C TRP A 142 -14.44 17.85 -3.20
N MET A 143 -14.28 17.40 -4.44
CA MET A 143 -13.17 16.51 -4.80
C MET A 143 -11.81 17.19 -4.63
N VAL A 144 -11.69 18.46 -5.05
CA VAL A 144 -10.48 19.27 -4.78
C VAL A 144 -10.26 19.41 -3.27
N GLY A 145 -11.31 19.74 -2.52
CA GLY A 145 -11.23 19.91 -1.07
C GLY A 145 -10.73 18.65 -0.34
N ILE A 146 -11.28 17.48 -0.67
CA ILE A 146 -10.86 16.19 -0.10
C ILE A 146 -9.41 15.87 -0.50
N HIS A 147 -9.03 16.10 -1.76
CA HIS A 147 -7.66 15.87 -2.21
C HIS A 147 -6.66 16.74 -1.42
N MET A 148 -6.99 18.02 -1.19
CA MET A 148 -6.17 18.91 -0.38
C MET A 148 -6.04 18.43 1.07
N VAL A 149 -7.09 17.85 1.66
CA VAL A 149 -7.01 17.23 2.99
C VAL A 149 -6.02 16.08 3.00
N PHE A 150 -6.02 15.21 1.98
CA PHE A 150 -5.03 14.13 1.88
C PHE A 150 -3.60 14.65 1.69
N VAL A 151 -3.39 15.64 0.83
CA VAL A 151 -2.07 16.26 0.60
C VAL A 151 -1.54 16.86 1.91
N ILE A 152 -2.35 17.67 2.60
CA ILE A 152 -1.96 18.30 3.87
C ILE A 152 -1.66 17.24 4.92
N SER A 153 -2.51 16.21 5.05
CA SER A 153 -2.29 15.12 6.01
C SER A 153 -1.00 14.36 5.73
N GLY A 154 -0.68 14.10 4.46
CA GLY A 154 0.57 13.46 4.06
C GLY A 154 1.80 14.31 4.34
N VAL A 155 1.73 15.62 4.09
CA VAL A 155 2.82 16.55 4.42
C VAL A 155 3.05 16.61 5.92
N LEU A 156 1.99 16.70 6.73
CA LEU A 156 2.11 16.71 8.19
C LEU A 156 2.73 15.43 8.73
N LEU A 157 2.36 14.27 8.19
CA LEU A 157 2.95 12.98 8.59
C LEU A 157 4.41 12.85 8.16
N ALA A 158 4.76 13.27 6.94
CA ALA A 158 6.16 13.35 6.50
C ALA A 158 7.00 14.28 7.38
N TRP A 159 6.41 15.40 7.80
CA TRP A 159 7.09 16.35 8.69
C TRP A 159 7.27 15.77 10.10
N MET A 160 6.25 15.12 10.66
CA MET A 160 6.34 14.45 11.96
C MET A 160 7.40 13.35 11.97
N ASP A 161 7.48 12.54 10.91
CA ASP A 161 8.49 11.48 10.80
C ASP A 161 9.91 12.08 10.74
N LYS A 162 10.11 13.16 9.96
CA LYS A 162 11.39 13.88 9.90
C LYS A 162 11.83 14.46 11.26
N LEU A 163 10.88 14.87 12.11
CA LEU A 163 11.18 15.39 13.44
C LEU A 163 11.57 14.29 14.44
N HIS A 164 11.17 13.05 14.20
CA HIS A 164 11.49 11.89 15.05
C HIS A 164 12.79 11.17 14.65
N GLU A 165 13.35 11.45 13.46
CA GLU A 165 14.68 10.96 13.09
C GLU A 165 15.76 11.72 13.89
N PRO A 166 16.62 11.04 14.67
CA PRO A 166 17.71 11.69 15.37
C PRO A 166 18.69 12.31 14.35
N PRO A 167 19.21 13.52 14.59
CA PRO A 167 20.09 14.20 13.64
C PRO A 167 21.43 13.47 13.58
N GLY A 168 21.62 12.55 12.60
CA GLY A 168 22.93 11.90 12.46
C GLY A 168 23.11 10.67 11.55
N SER A 169 22.13 10.14 10.82
CA SER A 169 22.34 8.92 10.01
C SER A 169 22.29 9.15 8.49
N HIS A 170 23.06 10.09 7.98
CA HIS A 170 23.48 10.10 6.57
C HIS A 170 24.88 9.49 6.47
N HIS A 171 24.96 8.18 6.27
CA HIS A 171 26.11 7.48 5.70
C HIS A 171 25.62 6.29 4.88
#